data_AF-A0A9P6XEM3-F1
#
_entry.id   AF-A0A9P6XEM3-F1
#
_cell.length_a   1.000
_cell.length_b   1.000
_cell.length_c   1.000
_cell.angle_alpha   90.00
_cell.angle_beta   90.00
_cell.angle_gamma   90.00
#
_symmetry.space_group_name_H-M   'P 1'
#
loop_
_entity.id
_entity.type
_entity.pdbx_description
1 polymer ?
#
loop_
_entity_poly.entity_id
_entity_poly.type
_entity_poly.pdbx_seq_one_letter_code
_entity_poly.pdbx_strand_id
1 'polypeptide(L)'
;MTVDLSNYELKRKTNIEENQNLLRQLGLGVSEGIAADIPHFEPNQRQTKKSKKRYNRAPPKPKAPVRLSRRIRGQTPEEITDLSEVVDENDRVRQLEIAEKEIEQEDTLSLSKNIHVPLTLRSIGTTIWSLGELNTGKGRSKAWSSRGCKYKHPYPIGYRATKSHFGNDYTMGITLSAEGEPNFTVQINSTTFNGKTPTAPWTEACIRSRSSSTRVSGPLFFGFSDPVTMHLIEKMEGYKEASLPEDSKEIGT
;
A
#
# COMPACT_ATOMS: atom_id res chain seq x y z
N MET A 1 42.86 -4.88 -27.99
CA MET A 1 41.49 -5.39 -28.18
C MET A 1 40.54 -4.37 -27.59
N THR A 2 39.99 -3.49 -28.43
CA THR A 2 38.98 -2.49 -28.02
C THR A 2 37.65 -3.20 -27.87
N VAL A 3 37.11 -3.23 -26.65
CA VAL A 3 35.77 -3.77 -26.39
C VAL A 3 34.78 -2.78 -26.99
N ASP A 4 34.12 -3.15 -28.08
CA ASP A 4 33.01 -2.38 -28.63
C ASP A 4 31.92 -2.31 -27.57
N LEU A 5 31.85 -1.16 -26.88
CA LEU A 5 30.79 -0.85 -25.93
C LEU A 5 29.46 -0.88 -26.68
N SER A 6 28.51 -1.66 -26.19
CA SER A 6 27.15 -1.71 -26.76
C SER A 6 26.58 -0.29 -26.84
N ASN A 7 25.81 0.00 -27.89
CA ASN A 7 25.11 1.30 -28.06
C ASN A 7 24.35 1.74 -26.81
N TYR A 8 23.89 0.78 -25.99
CA TYR A 8 23.29 1.02 -24.70
C TYR A 8 24.27 1.59 -23.65
N GLU A 9 25.47 1.03 -23.55
CA GLU A 9 26.48 1.49 -22.59
C GLU A 9 27.03 2.86 -22.95
N LEU A 10 27.15 3.15 -24.26
CA LEU A 10 27.51 4.48 -24.75
C LEU A 10 26.46 5.51 -24.32
N LYS A 11 25.17 5.22 -24.57
CA LYS A 11 24.06 6.12 -24.20
C LYS A 11 23.89 6.28 -22.69
N ARG A 12 24.18 5.22 -21.93
CA ARG A 12 24.19 5.30 -20.45
C ARG A 12 25.29 6.24 -19.96
N LYS A 13 26.49 6.16 -20.56
CA LYS A 13 27.63 7.00 -20.18
C LYS A 13 27.38 8.48 -20.51
N THR A 14 26.83 8.77 -21.69
CA THR A 14 26.48 10.16 -22.08
C THR A 14 25.46 10.76 -21.13
N ASN A 15 24.41 10.02 -20.78
CA ASN A 15 23.37 10.51 -19.86
C ASN A 15 23.91 10.77 -18.45
N ILE A 16 24.84 9.93 -17.96
CA ILE A 16 25.49 10.13 -16.66
C ILE A 16 26.33 11.41 -16.68
N GLU A 17 27.06 11.65 -17.77
CA GLU A 17 27.91 12.82 -17.93
C GLU A 17 27.10 14.12 -18.06
N GLU A 18 25.99 14.10 -18.82
CA GLU A 18 25.05 15.22 -18.91
C GLU A 18 24.43 15.57 -17.55
N ASN A 19 24.02 14.56 -16.78
CA ASN A 19 23.46 14.78 -15.44
C ASN A 19 24.51 15.35 -14.47
N GLN A 20 25.75 14.90 -14.54
CA GLN A 20 26.84 15.46 -13.74
C GLN A 20 27.12 16.91 -14.11
N ASN A 21 27.06 17.26 -15.40
CA ASN A 21 27.21 18.65 -15.84
C ASN A 21 26.04 19.52 -15.41
N LEU A 22 24.80 19.01 -15.46
CA LEU A 22 23.62 19.72 -14.96
C LEU A 22 23.73 20.00 -13.47
N LEU A 23 24.15 19.01 -12.67
CA LEU A 23 24.38 19.17 -11.23
C LEU A 23 25.49 20.19 -10.93
N ARG A 24 26.54 20.26 -11.75
CA ARG A 24 27.57 21.30 -11.65
C ARG A 24 27.02 22.69 -11.99
N GLN A 25 26.26 22.83 -13.07
CA GLN A 25 25.64 24.10 -13.46
C GLN A 25 24.65 24.62 -12.40
N LEU A 26 23.95 23.72 -11.72
CA LEU A 26 23.03 24.04 -10.63
C LEU A 26 23.73 24.28 -9.28
N GLY A 27 25.06 24.23 -9.22
CA GLY A 27 25.83 24.45 -7.98
C GLY A 27 25.73 23.31 -6.96
N LEU A 28 25.19 22.15 -7.35
CA LEU A 28 24.98 20.97 -6.51
C LEU A 28 26.12 19.94 -6.61
N GLY A 29 27.18 20.26 -7.36
CA GLY A 29 28.28 19.37 -7.72
C GLY A 29 29.65 19.77 -7.16
N VAL A 30 29.71 20.48 -6.03
CA VAL A 30 30.98 20.86 -5.36
C VAL A 30 31.10 20.13 -4.02
N SER A 31 32.28 19.59 -3.75
CA SER A 31 32.68 18.95 -2.50
C SER A 31 32.91 19.92 -1.33
N GLU A 32 32.62 21.21 -1.51
CA GLU A 32 32.79 22.24 -0.49
C GLU A 32 31.62 23.23 -0.53
N GLY A 33 30.98 23.39 0.63
CA GLY A 33 29.73 24.14 0.81
C GLY A 33 28.82 23.42 1.81
N ILE A 34 27.74 24.06 2.25
CA ILE A 34 26.87 23.78 3.43
C ILE A 34 26.47 22.29 3.66
N ALA A 35 26.60 21.41 2.65
CA ALA A 35 26.47 19.96 2.78
C ALA A 35 27.73 19.24 3.37
N ALA A 36 28.83 19.94 3.62
CA ALA A 36 30.07 19.39 4.20
C ALA A 36 29.97 19.09 5.70
N ASP A 37 28.96 19.62 6.39
CA ASP A 37 28.70 19.36 7.82
C ASP A 37 27.87 18.09 8.07
N ILE A 38 27.55 17.33 7.02
CA ILE A 38 26.93 16.02 7.20
C ILE A 38 28.03 15.05 7.67
N PRO A 39 27.99 14.55 8.92
CA PRO A 39 29.03 13.68 9.45
C PRO A 39 29.17 12.44 8.56
N HIS A 40 30.38 12.25 8.03
CA HIS A 40 30.74 11.08 7.24
C HIS A 40 30.61 9.83 8.12
N PHE A 41 29.57 9.03 7.86
CA PHE A 41 29.37 7.76 8.57
C PHE A 41 30.25 6.69 7.93
N GLU A 42 31.48 6.59 8.44
CA GLU A 42 32.37 5.45 8.18
C GLU A 42 31.62 4.14 8.53
N PRO A 43 31.49 3.18 7.60
CA PRO A 43 30.88 1.89 7.88
C PRO A 43 31.80 1.10 8.82
N ASN A 44 31.62 1.34 10.12
CA ASN A 44 32.50 0.79 11.14
C ASN A 44 32.41 -0.74 11.15
N GLN A 45 33.59 -1.34 11.10
CA GLN A 45 33.81 -2.76 11.07
C GLN A 45 33.16 -3.44 12.28
N ARG A 46 32.48 -4.55 11.99
CA ARG A 46 32.03 -5.64 12.89
C ARG A 46 32.45 -5.45 14.36
N GLN A 47 31.59 -4.81 15.15
CA GLN A 47 31.66 -4.99 16.59
C GLN A 47 31.06 -6.33 16.99
N THR A 48 31.89 -7.09 17.70
CA THR A 48 31.67 -8.43 18.20
C THR A 48 30.47 -8.52 19.14
N LYS A 49 29.87 -9.71 19.15
CA LYS A 49 28.70 -10.13 19.92
C LYS A 49 28.75 -9.64 21.37
N LYS A 50 27.90 -8.67 21.73
CA LYS A 50 27.62 -8.38 23.14
C LYS A 50 26.81 -9.55 23.71
N SER A 51 27.38 -10.23 24.71
CA SER A 51 26.70 -11.31 25.43
C SER A 51 25.44 -10.75 26.10
N LYS A 52 24.30 -11.42 25.88
CA LYS A 52 23.06 -11.10 26.57
C LYS A 52 23.26 -11.45 28.05
N LYS A 53 23.39 -10.44 28.92
CA LYS A 53 23.20 -10.63 30.37
C LYS A 53 21.77 -11.16 30.57
N ARG A 54 21.65 -12.43 30.93
CA ARG A 54 20.41 -13.02 31.44
C ARG A 54 20.09 -12.33 32.77
N TYR A 55 19.16 -11.38 32.74
CA TYR A 55 18.46 -11.00 33.96
C TYR A 55 17.54 -12.15 34.33
N ASN A 56 17.85 -12.83 35.43
CA ASN A 56 16.91 -13.69 36.13
C ASN A 56 15.79 -12.79 36.68
N ARG A 57 14.80 -12.46 35.84
CA ARG A 57 13.54 -11.88 36.30
C ARG A 57 12.77 -13.00 37.00
N ALA A 58 12.51 -12.81 38.30
CA ALA A 58 11.54 -13.63 39.01
C ALA A 58 10.21 -13.66 38.23
N PRO A 59 9.48 -14.79 38.21
CA PRO A 59 8.20 -14.88 37.52
C PRO A 59 7.26 -13.80 38.05
N PRO A 60 6.51 -13.10 37.16
CA PRO A 60 5.56 -12.09 37.61
C PRO A 60 4.52 -12.77 38.50
N LYS A 61 4.39 -12.28 39.74
CA LYS A 61 3.30 -12.70 40.63
C LYS A 61 1.97 -12.40 39.92
N PRO A 62 1.01 -13.34 39.87
CA PRO A 62 -0.28 -13.08 39.24
C PRO A 62 -0.98 -11.98 40.03
N LYS A 63 -1.06 -10.78 39.43
CA LYS A 63 -1.95 -9.74 39.93
C LYS A 63 -3.36 -10.14 39.52
N ALA A 64 -4.22 -10.40 40.50
CA ALA A 64 -5.64 -10.61 40.24
C ALA A 64 -6.19 -9.42 39.43
N PRO A 65 -7.08 -9.66 38.45
CA PRO A 65 -7.64 -8.59 37.64
C PRO A 65 -8.42 -7.62 38.54
N VAL A 66 -7.91 -6.40 38.68
CA VAL A 66 -8.50 -5.34 39.52
C VAL A 66 -9.87 -4.86 38.99
N ARG A 67 -10.31 -5.34 37.82
CA ARG A 67 -11.65 -5.06 37.30
C ARG A 67 -12.14 -6.20 36.43
N LEU A 68 -12.98 -7.06 37.00
CA LEU A 68 -13.81 -7.98 36.22
C LEU A 68 -14.83 -7.17 35.43
N SER A 69 -14.92 -7.42 34.11
CA SER A 69 -15.88 -6.72 33.24
C SER A 69 -17.33 -6.99 33.69
N ARG A 70 -18.19 -5.96 33.60
CA ARG A 70 -19.62 -6.01 33.97
C ARG A 70 -20.37 -7.18 33.33
N ARG A 71 -19.95 -7.60 32.14
CA ARG A 71 -20.55 -8.71 31.37
C ARG A 71 -20.43 -10.08 32.06
N ILE A 72 -19.37 -10.30 32.86
CA ILE A 72 -19.18 -11.55 33.61
C ILE A 72 -20.04 -11.57 34.88
N ARG A 73 -20.53 -10.41 35.35
CA ARG A 73 -21.36 -10.27 36.56
C ARG A 73 -22.87 -10.42 36.32
N GLY A 74 -23.32 -10.67 35.09
CA GLY A 74 -24.75 -10.87 34.81
C GLY A 74 -25.62 -9.63 35.04
N GLN A 75 -25.05 -8.43 35.12
CA GLN A 75 -25.81 -7.18 35.19
C GLN A 75 -26.38 -6.88 33.80
N THR A 76 -27.71 -6.79 33.71
CA THR A 76 -28.40 -6.30 32.51
C THR A 76 -27.98 -4.85 32.25
N PRO A 77 -27.79 -4.43 31.00
CA PRO A 77 -27.52 -3.03 30.69
C PRO A 77 -28.70 -2.20 31.19
N GLU A 78 -28.45 -1.24 32.08
CA GLU A 78 -29.40 -0.17 32.33
C GLU A 78 -29.59 0.63 31.03
N GLU A 79 -30.78 1.20 30.91
CA GLU A 79 -31.31 1.99 29.81
C GLU A 79 -30.24 2.88 29.17
N ILE A 80 -30.13 2.79 27.84
CA ILE A 80 -29.20 3.56 27.02
C ILE A 80 -29.50 5.03 27.24
N THR A 81 -28.71 5.67 28.09
CA THR A 81 -28.65 7.13 28.16
C THR A 81 -28.19 7.60 26.81
N ASP A 82 -28.97 8.48 26.19
CA ASP A 82 -28.74 8.96 24.85
C ASP A 82 -27.37 9.65 24.82
N LEU A 83 -26.43 9.13 24.01
CA LEU A 83 -25.05 9.62 23.91
C LEU A 83 -24.97 11.09 23.45
N SER A 84 -26.10 11.64 23.02
CA SER A 84 -26.31 13.05 22.70
C SER A 84 -26.19 14.00 23.90
N GLU A 85 -26.34 13.52 25.15
CA GLU A 85 -26.31 14.35 26.36
C GLU A 85 -24.94 14.41 27.06
N VAL A 86 -24.00 13.53 26.69
CA VAL A 86 -22.69 13.40 27.37
C VAL A 86 -21.55 14.08 26.60
N VAL A 87 -21.76 14.40 25.32
CA VAL A 87 -20.77 15.10 24.51
C VAL A 87 -20.92 16.59 24.74
N ASP A 88 -19.93 17.17 25.44
CA ASP A 88 -19.85 18.61 25.71
C ASP A 88 -19.87 19.40 24.38
N GLU A 89 -20.50 20.57 24.36
CA GLU A 89 -20.73 21.33 23.11
C GLU A 89 -19.41 21.65 22.37
N ASN A 90 -18.31 21.81 23.12
CA ASN A 90 -16.97 21.98 22.57
C ASN A 90 -16.44 20.75 21.80
N ASP A 91 -16.80 19.53 22.21
CA ASP A 91 -16.41 18.31 21.51
C ASP A 91 -17.21 18.13 20.21
N ARG A 92 -18.48 18.57 20.17
CA ARG A 92 -19.27 18.62 18.93
C ARG A 92 -18.66 19.56 17.91
N VAL A 93 -18.33 20.79 18.32
CA VAL A 93 -17.68 21.78 17.46
C VAL A 93 -16.36 21.24 16.92
N ARG A 94 -15.56 20.59 17.76
CA ARG A 94 -14.29 19.99 17.35
C ARG A 94 -14.46 18.83 16.36
N GLN A 95 -15.48 18.00 16.54
CA GLN A 95 -15.80 16.92 15.59
C GLN A 95 -16.27 17.49 14.24
N LEU A 96 -17.06 18.56 14.25
CA LEU A 96 -17.49 19.25 13.03
C LEU A 96 -16.31 19.92 12.32
N GLU A 97 -15.41 20.60 13.03
CA GLU A 97 -14.20 21.18 12.44
C GLU A 97 -13.27 20.12 11.84
N ILE A 98 -13.18 18.93 12.46
CA ILE A 98 -12.40 17.81 11.90
C ILE A 98 -13.08 17.30 10.63
N ALA A 99 -14.39 17.12 10.64
CA ALA A 99 -15.15 16.67 9.47
C ALA A 99 -15.09 17.68 8.32
N GLU A 100 -15.22 18.98 8.60
CA GLU A 100 -15.08 20.05 7.61
C GLU A 100 -13.66 20.10 7.02
N LYS A 101 -12.62 19.93 7.85
CA LYS A 101 -11.24 19.81 7.35
C LYS A 101 -10.99 18.56 6.52
N GLU A 102 -11.66 17.45 6.82
CA GLU A 102 -11.60 16.23 5.99
C GLU A 102 -12.27 16.47 4.62
N ILE A 103 -13.41 17.17 4.59
CA ILE A 103 -14.10 17.56 3.34
C ILE A 103 -13.25 18.55 2.53
N GLU A 104 -12.66 19.56 3.16
CA GLU A 104 -11.75 20.51 2.50
C GLU A 104 -10.45 19.85 2.00
N GLN A 105 -9.96 18.80 2.70
CA GLN A 105 -8.84 17.98 2.22
C GLN A 105 -9.21 17.10 1.03
N GLU A 106 -10.45 16.60 0.95
CA GLU A 106 -10.94 15.89 -0.24
C GLU A 106 -11.05 16.82 -1.45
N ASP A 107 -11.50 18.06 -1.28
CA ASP A 107 -11.62 19.04 -2.37
C ASP A 107 -10.25 19.57 -2.86
N THR A 108 -9.24 19.64 -1.99
CA THR A 108 -7.87 20.02 -2.40
C THR A 108 -7.12 18.92 -3.15
N LEU A 109 -7.62 17.68 -3.15
CA LEU A 109 -7.21 16.62 -4.07
C LEU A 109 -8.03 16.66 -5.38
N SER A 110 -8.26 17.87 -5.90
CA SER A 110 -8.45 18.12 -7.33
C SER A 110 -7.20 17.64 -8.11
N LEU A 111 -6.97 16.33 -8.10
CA LEU A 111 -6.05 15.63 -8.95
C LEU A 111 -6.46 15.98 -10.37
N SER A 112 -5.55 16.68 -11.06
CA SER A 112 -5.74 17.18 -12.41
C SER A 112 -6.40 16.10 -13.27
N LYS A 113 -7.41 16.48 -14.06
CA LYS A 113 -8.24 15.57 -14.86
C LYS A 113 -7.45 14.72 -15.88
N ASN A 114 -6.14 14.89 -15.96
CA ASN A 114 -5.24 14.39 -17.01
C ASN A 114 -4.13 13.47 -16.45
N ILE A 115 -4.38 12.76 -15.35
CA ILE A 115 -3.42 11.77 -14.86
C ILE A 115 -3.64 10.47 -15.62
N HIS A 116 -2.60 10.02 -16.31
CA HIS A 116 -2.61 8.78 -17.09
C HIS A 116 -1.48 7.87 -16.63
N VAL A 117 -1.66 6.56 -16.85
CA VAL A 117 -0.60 5.56 -16.67
C VAL A 117 0.31 5.52 -17.91
N PRO A 118 1.61 5.21 -17.78
CA PRO A 118 2.30 4.76 -16.56
C PRO A 118 2.56 5.87 -15.54
N LEU A 119 2.38 5.58 -14.26
CA LEU A 119 2.55 6.51 -13.14
C LEU A 119 3.25 5.82 -11.96
N THR A 120 4.23 6.49 -11.35
CA THR A 120 4.84 6.04 -10.09
C THR A 120 4.22 6.77 -8.90
N LEU A 121 3.60 6.01 -8.01
CA LEU A 121 3.08 6.49 -6.73
C LEU A 121 4.25 6.74 -5.78
N ARG A 122 4.58 8.01 -5.53
CA ARG A 122 5.74 8.37 -4.67
C ARG A 122 5.58 7.90 -3.22
N SER A 123 4.36 7.94 -2.70
CA SER A 123 3.98 7.54 -1.34
C SER A 123 4.34 6.08 -1.01
N ILE A 124 4.15 5.19 -1.99
CA ILE A 124 4.28 3.74 -1.81
C ILE A 124 5.52 3.22 -2.54
N GLY A 125 5.98 3.89 -3.60
CA GLY A 125 7.04 3.39 -4.48
C GLY A 125 6.56 2.22 -5.36
N THR A 126 5.33 2.34 -5.89
CA THR A 126 4.74 1.38 -6.83
C THR A 126 4.46 2.10 -8.15
N THR A 127 4.90 1.53 -9.27
CA THR A 127 4.67 2.06 -10.61
C THR A 127 3.52 1.32 -11.25
N ILE A 128 2.41 2.00 -11.51
CA ILE A 128 1.26 1.48 -12.24
C ILE A 128 1.54 1.63 -13.72
N TRP A 129 1.43 0.54 -14.48
CA TRP A 129 1.60 0.51 -15.93
C TRP A 129 0.28 0.50 -16.67
N SER A 130 -0.70 -0.23 -16.15
CA SER A 130 -2.04 -0.35 -16.71
C SER A 130 -3.04 -0.44 -15.58
N LEU A 131 -4.15 0.29 -15.70
CA LEU A 131 -5.27 0.15 -14.79
C LEU A 131 -6.09 -1.09 -15.11
N GLY A 132 -6.19 -1.51 -16.38
CA GLY A 132 -7.08 -2.60 -16.78
C GLY A 132 -8.52 -2.14 -16.99
N GLU A 133 -9.48 -3.03 -16.75
CA GLU A 133 -10.91 -2.82 -16.98
C GLU A 133 -11.73 -3.27 -15.76
N LEU A 134 -12.85 -2.61 -15.49
CA LEU A 134 -13.73 -2.98 -14.38
C LEU A 134 -14.67 -4.12 -14.78
N ASN A 135 -14.84 -5.10 -13.90
CA ASN A 135 -15.85 -6.13 -14.12
C ASN A 135 -17.24 -5.57 -13.80
N THR A 136 -18.05 -5.36 -14.84
CA THR A 136 -19.46 -4.91 -14.73
C THR A 136 -20.48 -6.04 -14.83
N GLY A 137 -20.03 -7.24 -15.21
CA GLY A 137 -20.86 -8.42 -15.46
C GLY A 137 -21.02 -9.35 -14.24
N LYS A 138 -21.15 -10.65 -14.51
CA LYS A 138 -21.29 -11.69 -13.47
C LYS A 138 -20.01 -11.79 -12.64
N GLY A 139 -20.15 -11.80 -11.32
CA GLY A 139 -19.00 -11.82 -10.40
C GLY A 139 -18.43 -10.43 -10.11
N ARG A 140 -19.08 -9.35 -10.56
CA ARG A 140 -18.70 -7.97 -10.21
C ARG A 140 -18.60 -7.79 -8.70
N SER A 141 -19.50 -8.36 -7.91
CA SER A 141 -19.50 -8.18 -6.44
C SER A 141 -18.24 -8.74 -5.78
N LYS A 142 -17.69 -9.83 -6.33
CA LYS A 142 -16.46 -10.48 -5.85
C LYS A 142 -15.20 -9.76 -6.30
N ALA A 143 -15.30 -8.93 -7.32
CA ALA A 143 -14.23 -8.06 -7.77
C ALA A 143 -14.05 -6.81 -6.89
N TRP A 144 -14.77 -6.68 -5.77
CA TRP A 144 -14.59 -5.57 -4.83
C TRP A 144 -13.68 -5.93 -3.65
N SER A 145 -12.97 -4.92 -3.17
CA SER A 145 -12.32 -4.97 -1.86
C SER A 145 -13.32 -5.34 -0.76
N SER A 146 -12.87 -6.07 0.24
CA SER A 146 -13.75 -6.53 1.33
C SER A 146 -14.26 -5.36 2.17
N ARG A 147 -15.37 -5.57 2.89
CA ARG A 147 -15.98 -4.55 3.76
C ARG A 147 -15.07 -4.01 4.87
N GLY A 148 -14.02 -4.75 5.23
CA GLY A 148 -13.05 -4.36 6.24
C GLY A 148 -11.86 -3.55 5.71
N CYS A 149 -11.79 -3.31 4.39
CA CYS A 149 -10.76 -2.47 3.81
C CYS A 149 -11.04 -0.99 4.14
N LYS A 150 -9.97 -0.22 4.41
CA LYS A 150 -10.08 1.23 4.68
C LYS A 150 -10.78 1.98 3.54
N TYR A 151 -10.49 1.58 2.31
CA TYR A 151 -11.07 2.14 1.10
C TYR A 151 -11.77 1.04 0.34
N LYS A 152 -13.03 1.28 -0.03
CA LYS A 152 -13.84 0.35 -0.79
C LYS A 152 -13.70 0.67 -2.28
N HIS A 153 -13.12 -0.24 -3.05
CA HIS A 153 -12.88 -0.06 -4.48
C HIS A 153 -12.99 -1.40 -5.24
N PRO A 154 -13.33 -1.37 -6.54
CA PRO A 154 -13.22 -2.54 -7.39
C PRO A 154 -11.76 -2.81 -7.75
N TYR A 155 -11.45 -4.07 -8.01
CA TYR A 155 -10.19 -4.56 -8.51
C TYR A 155 -10.28 -4.70 -10.03
N PRO A 156 -9.61 -3.83 -10.79
CA PRO A 156 -9.65 -3.90 -12.24
C PRO A 156 -8.93 -5.16 -12.76
N ILE A 157 -9.52 -5.81 -13.76
CA ILE A 157 -8.94 -6.95 -14.46
C ILE A 157 -7.97 -6.44 -15.52
N GLY A 158 -6.79 -7.04 -15.64
CA GLY A 158 -5.71 -6.54 -16.50
C GLY A 158 -4.87 -5.44 -15.85
N TYR A 159 -5.13 -5.11 -14.57
CA TYR A 159 -4.27 -4.24 -13.79
C TYR A 159 -2.83 -4.74 -13.82
N ARG A 160 -1.86 -3.83 -14.00
CA ARG A 160 -0.44 -4.15 -14.01
C ARG A 160 0.37 -3.07 -13.31
N ALA A 161 1.22 -3.48 -12.38
CA ALA A 161 2.12 -2.58 -11.65
C ALA A 161 3.47 -3.24 -11.37
N THR A 162 4.49 -2.45 -11.08
CA THR A 162 5.79 -2.93 -10.59
C THR A 162 6.18 -2.26 -9.29
N LYS A 163 6.94 -2.98 -8.47
CA LYS A 163 7.43 -2.49 -7.18
C LYS A 163 8.79 -3.06 -6.88
N SER A 164 9.74 -2.20 -6.54
CA SER A 164 11.01 -2.62 -5.96
C SER A 164 10.86 -2.77 -4.44
N HIS A 165 11.12 -3.96 -3.91
CA HIS A 165 11.09 -4.22 -2.47
C HIS A 165 12.15 -5.27 -2.10
N PHE A 166 12.86 -5.08 -0.98
CA PHE A 166 13.88 -6.04 -0.50
C PHE A 166 14.95 -6.40 -1.54
N GLY A 167 15.32 -5.42 -2.39
CA GLY A 167 16.30 -5.62 -3.46
C GLY A 167 15.81 -6.47 -4.64
N ASN A 168 14.50 -6.74 -4.72
CA ASN A 168 13.88 -7.42 -5.85
C ASN A 168 12.86 -6.52 -6.54
N ASP A 169 12.74 -6.69 -7.84
CA ASP A 169 11.68 -6.07 -8.63
C ASP A 169 10.54 -7.05 -8.84
N TYR A 170 9.38 -6.68 -8.32
CA TYR A 170 8.16 -7.47 -8.45
C TYR A 170 7.29 -6.87 -9.54
N THR A 171 6.79 -7.73 -10.43
CA THR A 171 5.70 -7.39 -11.36
C THR A 171 4.41 -7.95 -10.81
N MET A 172 3.42 -7.09 -10.62
CA MET A 172 2.12 -7.44 -10.08
C MET A 172 1.06 -7.31 -11.18
N GLY A 173 0.05 -8.16 -11.10
CA GLY A 173 -1.12 -7.99 -11.96
C GLY A 173 -2.37 -8.64 -11.42
N ILE A 174 -3.48 -8.36 -12.08
CA ILE A 174 -4.78 -8.96 -11.79
C ILE A 174 -5.31 -9.55 -13.09
N THR A 175 -5.63 -10.84 -13.08
CA THR A 175 -6.23 -11.54 -14.22
C THR A 175 -7.59 -12.10 -13.82
N LEU A 176 -8.43 -12.39 -14.79
CA LEU A 176 -9.70 -13.07 -14.53
C LEU A 176 -9.45 -14.58 -14.32
N SER A 177 -10.01 -15.17 -13.27
CA SER A 177 -10.03 -16.63 -13.09
C SER A 177 -11.11 -17.26 -13.99
N ALA A 178 -11.05 -18.58 -14.17
CA ALA A 178 -12.09 -19.32 -14.89
C ALA A 178 -13.48 -19.21 -14.22
N GLU A 179 -13.53 -18.91 -12.92
CA GLU A 179 -14.78 -18.70 -12.18
C GLU A 179 -15.29 -17.25 -12.24
N GLY A 180 -14.61 -16.36 -12.97
CA GLY A 180 -14.94 -14.94 -13.06
C GLY A 180 -14.51 -14.11 -11.84
N GLU A 181 -13.64 -14.65 -10.98
CA GLU A 181 -13.09 -13.95 -9.82
C GLU A 181 -11.74 -13.30 -10.16
N PRO A 182 -11.35 -12.18 -9.51
CA PRO A 182 -10.02 -11.62 -9.69
C PRO A 182 -8.96 -12.57 -9.12
N ASN A 183 -7.96 -12.91 -9.93
CA ASN A 183 -6.78 -13.64 -9.54
C ASN A 183 -5.58 -12.69 -9.51
N PHE A 184 -5.02 -12.48 -8.33
CA PHE A 184 -3.89 -11.61 -8.11
C PHE A 184 -2.61 -12.37 -8.38
N THR A 185 -1.69 -11.75 -9.12
CA THR A 185 -0.39 -12.34 -9.44
C THR A 185 0.73 -11.44 -8.99
N VAL A 186 1.81 -12.06 -8.50
CA VAL A 186 3.07 -11.40 -8.16
C VAL A 186 4.19 -12.23 -8.77
N GLN A 187 4.96 -11.64 -9.66
CA GLN A 187 6.09 -12.26 -10.33
C GLN A 187 7.38 -11.63 -9.85
N ILE A 188 8.36 -12.48 -9.56
CA ILE A 188 9.74 -12.11 -9.26
C ILE A 188 10.64 -13.00 -10.11
N ASN A 189 11.53 -12.39 -10.91
CA ASN A 189 12.36 -13.09 -11.88
C ASN A 189 11.48 -13.99 -12.80
N SER A 190 11.61 -15.31 -12.70
CA SER A 190 10.85 -16.30 -13.47
C SER A 190 9.78 -17.04 -12.67
N THR A 191 9.56 -16.67 -11.40
CA THR A 191 8.55 -17.31 -10.54
C THR A 191 7.35 -16.41 -10.37
N THR A 192 6.17 -16.95 -10.63
CA THR A 192 4.89 -16.27 -10.47
C THR A 192 4.11 -16.92 -9.34
N PHE A 193 3.63 -16.11 -8.41
CA PHE A 193 2.75 -16.47 -7.31
C PHE A 193 1.36 -15.95 -7.63
N ASN A 194 0.33 -16.72 -7.28
CA ASN A 194 -1.06 -16.37 -7.54
C ASN A 194 -1.91 -16.48 -6.26
N GLY A 195 -3.07 -15.85 -6.25
CA GLY A 195 -3.97 -15.94 -5.12
C GLY A 195 -5.26 -15.15 -5.30
N LYS A 196 -6.30 -15.55 -4.55
CA LYS A 196 -7.64 -14.93 -4.59
C LYS A 196 -7.72 -13.57 -3.88
N THR A 197 -6.68 -13.19 -3.16
CA THR A 197 -6.60 -11.91 -2.44
C THR A 197 -5.28 -11.23 -2.76
N PRO A 198 -5.20 -9.89 -2.71
CA PRO A 198 -3.96 -9.18 -3.04
C PRO A 198 -2.80 -9.54 -2.08
N THR A 199 -3.10 -9.97 -0.85
CA THR A 199 -2.07 -10.29 0.15
C THR A 199 -1.50 -11.70 -0.03
N ALA A 200 -2.27 -12.66 -0.56
CA ALA A 200 -1.84 -14.05 -0.72
C ALA A 200 -0.55 -14.21 -1.58
N PRO A 201 -0.50 -13.73 -2.84
CA PRO A 201 0.69 -13.93 -3.68
C PRO A 201 1.90 -13.17 -3.15
N TRP A 202 1.68 -12.02 -2.50
CA TRP A 202 2.74 -11.27 -1.82
C TRP A 202 3.33 -12.01 -0.63
N THR A 203 2.49 -12.67 0.16
CA THR A 203 2.94 -13.46 1.31
C THR A 203 3.85 -14.60 0.85
N GLU A 204 3.43 -15.32 -0.20
CA GLU A 204 4.25 -16.40 -0.79
C GLU A 204 5.55 -15.88 -1.40
N ALA A 205 5.48 -14.78 -2.15
CA ALA A 205 6.66 -14.12 -2.73
C ALA A 205 7.66 -13.68 -1.64
N CYS A 206 7.17 -13.15 -0.52
CA CYS A 206 8.01 -12.73 0.60
C CYS A 206 8.60 -13.91 1.36
N ILE A 207 7.85 -15.01 1.56
CA ILE A 207 8.36 -16.25 2.16
C ILE A 207 9.48 -16.86 1.31
N ARG A 208 9.32 -16.85 -0.03
CA ARG A 208 10.34 -17.34 -0.96
C ARG A 208 11.58 -16.44 -1.00
N SER A 209 11.38 -15.13 -0.84
CA SER A 209 12.47 -14.16 -0.72
C SER A 209 13.14 -14.25 0.66
N ARG A 210 14.29 -13.59 0.85
CA ARG A 210 14.99 -13.53 2.15
C ARG A 210 14.27 -12.67 3.21
N SER A 211 12.95 -12.47 3.08
CA SER A 211 12.14 -11.51 3.82
C SER A 211 10.93 -12.13 4.52
N SER A 212 11.00 -13.43 4.80
CA SER A 212 9.90 -14.28 5.30
C SER A 212 9.25 -13.83 6.62
N SER A 213 9.90 -12.96 7.41
CA SER A 213 9.37 -12.48 8.69
C SER A 213 8.56 -11.17 8.58
N THR A 214 8.39 -10.61 7.39
CA THR A 214 7.75 -9.29 7.24
C THR A 214 6.23 -9.43 7.10
N ARG A 215 5.49 -8.63 7.86
CA ARG A 215 4.05 -8.45 7.64
C ARG A 215 3.84 -7.63 6.37
N VAL A 216 3.16 -8.21 5.38
CA VAL A 216 2.89 -7.56 4.10
C VAL A 216 1.43 -7.15 4.02
N SER A 217 1.17 -5.97 3.45
CA SER A 217 -0.17 -5.54 3.05
C SER A 217 -0.25 -5.58 1.53
N GLY A 218 -1.00 -6.56 1.00
CA GLY A 218 -1.22 -6.70 -0.44
C GLY A 218 -1.80 -5.44 -1.08
N PRO A 219 -2.92 -4.89 -0.59
CA PRO A 219 -3.51 -3.67 -1.15
C PRO A 219 -2.54 -2.49 -1.17
N LEU A 220 -1.69 -2.36 -0.14
CA LEU A 220 -0.67 -1.33 -0.10
C LEU A 220 0.36 -1.53 -1.22
N PHE A 221 0.88 -2.74 -1.39
CA PHE A 221 1.94 -2.98 -2.37
C PHE A 221 1.45 -2.90 -3.81
N PHE A 222 0.22 -3.34 -4.06
CA PHE A 222 -0.47 -3.13 -5.33
C PHE A 222 -0.80 -1.65 -5.59
N GLY A 223 -0.66 -0.74 -4.62
CA GLY A 223 -0.94 0.69 -4.80
C GLY A 223 -2.41 1.06 -4.59
N PHE A 224 -3.28 0.12 -4.23
CA PHE A 224 -4.69 0.36 -3.95
C PHE A 224 -4.95 1.06 -2.60
N SER A 225 -3.91 1.31 -1.80
CA SER A 225 -4.01 2.15 -0.61
C SER A 225 -3.67 3.62 -0.88
N ASP A 226 -3.29 3.97 -2.12
CA ASP A 226 -2.98 5.33 -2.49
C ASP A 226 -4.22 6.06 -3.04
N PRO A 227 -4.50 7.30 -2.59
CA PRO A 227 -5.64 8.08 -3.08
C PRO A 227 -5.61 8.33 -4.59
N VAL A 228 -4.42 8.45 -5.20
CA VAL A 228 -4.31 8.65 -6.65
C VAL A 228 -4.84 7.44 -7.41
N THR A 229 -4.48 6.24 -6.96
CA THR A 229 -5.00 5.00 -7.57
C THR A 229 -6.50 4.89 -7.40
N MET A 230 -7.05 5.25 -6.24
CA MET A 230 -8.49 5.22 -6.00
C MET A 230 -9.24 6.16 -6.93
N HIS A 231 -8.78 7.42 -7.02
CA HIS A 231 -9.36 8.42 -7.91
C HIS A 231 -9.30 8.01 -9.39
N LEU A 232 -8.20 7.37 -9.79
CA LEU A 232 -8.07 6.84 -11.15
C LEU A 232 -9.09 5.74 -11.42
N ILE A 233 -9.30 4.82 -10.47
CA ILE A 233 -10.27 3.73 -10.58
C ILE A 233 -11.71 4.25 -10.58
N GLU A 234 -12.02 5.23 -9.74
CA GLU A 234 -13.34 5.88 -9.66
C GLU A 234 -13.75 6.55 -10.98
N LYS A 235 -12.76 7.04 -11.73
CA LYS A 235 -12.98 7.67 -13.04
C LYS A 235 -13.01 6.69 -14.22
N MET A 236 -12.78 5.39 -13.98
CA MET A 236 -12.84 4.41 -15.05
C MET A 236 -14.28 4.21 -15.55
N GLU A 237 -14.40 3.87 -16.83
CA GLU A 237 -15.66 3.46 -17.42
C GLU A 237 -16.20 2.21 -16.70
N GLY A 238 -17.52 2.15 -16.51
CA GLY A 238 -18.16 1.04 -15.79
C GLY A 238 -18.06 1.11 -14.26
N TYR A 239 -17.44 2.13 -13.65
CA TYR A 239 -17.34 2.22 -12.18
C TYR A 239 -18.72 2.23 -11.51
N LYS A 240 -19.65 3.02 -12.06
CA LYS A 240 -21.03 3.08 -11.57
C LYS A 240 -21.73 1.73 -11.70
N GLU A 241 -21.58 1.04 -12.83
CA GLU A 241 -22.18 -0.27 -13.08
C GLU A 241 -21.61 -1.36 -12.17
N ALA A 242 -20.28 -1.36 -11.98
CA ALA A 242 -19.60 -2.26 -11.06
C ALA A 242 -20.04 -2.06 -9.61
N SER A 243 -20.46 -0.84 -9.24
CA SER A 243 -20.91 -0.50 -7.89
C SER A 243 -22.34 -0.95 -7.57
N LEU A 244 -23.13 -1.24 -8.61
CA LEU A 244 -24.49 -1.69 -8.43
C LEU A 244 -24.51 -3.06 -7.73
N PRO A 245 -25.43 -3.28 -6.77
CA PRO A 245 -25.63 -4.61 -6.21
C PRO A 245 -25.88 -5.60 -7.35
N GLU A 246 -25.23 -6.77 -7.30
CA GLU A 246 -25.59 -7.84 -8.22
C GLU A 246 -27.06 -8.19 -8.03
N ASP A 247 -27.82 -8.24 -9.12
CA ASP A 247 -29.20 -8.70 -9.07
C ASP A 247 -29.18 -10.14 -8.56
N SER A 248 -29.67 -10.31 -7.34
CA SER A 248 -29.83 -11.61 -6.70
C SER A 248 -30.98 -12.36 -7.38
N LYS A 249 -30.72 -12.95 -8.56
CA LYS A 249 -31.56 -13.95 -9.24
C LYS A 249 -30.60 -14.89 -9.99
N GLU A 250 -30.59 -16.21 -9.83
CA GLU A 250 -31.68 -17.15 -9.58
C GLU A 250 -31.20 -18.28 -8.64
N ILE A 251 -31.85 -18.44 -7.49
CA ILE A 251 -31.98 -19.78 -6.87
C ILE A 251 -33.28 -20.33 -7.44
N GLY A 252 -33.18 -20.93 -8.62
CA GLY A 252 -34.17 -21.78 -9.26
C GLY A 252 -33.34 -22.69 -10.16
N THR A 253 -33.21 -23.98 -9.88
CA THR A 253 -34.24 -24.98 -9.62
C THR A 253 -33.63 -26.13 -8.82
#